data_AF-A0A497KKH8-F1
#
_entry.id   AF-A0A497KKH8-F1
#
_cell.length_a   1.000
_cell.length_b   1.000
_cell.length_c   1.000
_cell.angle_alpha   90.00
_cell.angle_beta   90.00
_cell.angle_gamma   90.00
#
_symmetry.space_group_name_H-M   'P 1'
#
loop_
_entity.id
_entity.type
_entity.pdbx_description
1 polymer ?
#
loop_
_entity_poly.entity_id
_entity_poly.type
_entity_poly.pdbx_seq_one_letter_code
_entity_poly.pdbx_strand_id
1 'polypeptide(L)'
;MEAKGEIIRIAGPAVVAKNMSGSQMYELVKVGEEKLIGEIIRIEGDRATIQVYEETSGLKPGEPVERTGKPLSVELGPGLIGQIYDGIQRPLPLISQVVGSFLRRGVAVFSLDRDKKWTFTPKVKVGDKVVEGDIIGEVPETPLLKHKILVPPGVNGTVKYIVKEGDYTVTEHIATISTSSGEFKLSMMQVWPVRRGRPYKFKLPPDTPLLTGQRIFDTFFPMAKGGQGAIPGGFGTGKTVMLHQLAQWADTHVVIYIGCGERGNEMAEVLERFPKLKDPKSGRPLMERTVLVANTSNMPIAAREASIYTGITMGEYFRDMGYDVALMADSTSRWAEAL
;
A
#
# COMPACT_ATOMS: atom_id res chain seq x y z
N MET A 1 -23.54 -16.73 -14.83
CA MET A 1 -23.58 -16.41 -13.39
C MET A 1 -22.32 -17.00 -12.80
N GLU A 2 -21.41 -16.18 -12.27
CA GLU A 2 -20.27 -16.70 -11.51
C GLU A 2 -20.81 -17.57 -10.36
N ALA A 3 -20.28 -18.78 -10.23
CA ALA A 3 -20.66 -19.67 -9.14
C ALA A 3 -20.29 -18.98 -7.81
N LYS A 4 -21.31 -18.55 -7.07
CA LYS A 4 -21.11 -17.97 -5.74
C LYS A 4 -20.88 -19.11 -4.76
N GLY A 5 -19.84 -18.97 -3.95
CA GLY A 5 -19.65 -19.82 -2.79
C GLY A 5 -20.72 -19.56 -1.74
N GLU A 6 -20.81 -20.43 -0.76
CA GLU A 6 -21.77 -20.32 0.36
C GLU A 6 -21.07 -20.61 1.67
N ILE A 7 -21.26 -19.75 2.67
CA ILE A 7 -20.68 -19.92 4.00
C ILE A 7 -21.26 -21.17 4.66
N ILE A 8 -20.41 -22.07 5.16
CA ILE A 8 -20.81 -23.27 5.90
C ILE A 8 -20.40 -23.25 7.36
N ARG A 9 -19.37 -22.50 7.72
CA ARG A 9 -18.85 -22.41 9.09
C ARG A 9 -18.16 -21.08 9.33
N ILE A 10 -18.36 -20.53 10.52
CA ILE A 10 -17.70 -19.31 10.99
C ILE A 10 -17.04 -19.64 12.33
N ALA A 11 -15.74 -19.39 12.46
CA ALA A 11 -14.95 -19.64 13.67
C ALA A 11 -14.02 -18.44 13.92
N GLY A 12 -14.53 -17.45 14.67
CA GLY A 12 -13.83 -16.18 14.84
C GLY A 12 -13.60 -15.50 13.49
N PRO A 13 -12.37 -15.09 13.14
CA PRO A 13 -12.07 -14.44 11.87
C PRO A 13 -11.96 -15.40 10.67
N ALA A 14 -11.96 -16.71 10.92
CA ALA A 14 -11.90 -17.74 9.88
C ALA A 14 -13.31 -18.18 9.45
N VAL A 15 -13.59 -18.09 8.16
CA VAL A 15 -14.85 -18.49 7.52
C VAL A 15 -14.58 -19.61 6.54
N VAL A 16 -15.36 -20.68 6.58
CA VAL A 16 -15.29 -21.77 5.59
C VAL A 16 -16.48 -21.66 4.66
N ALA A 17 -16.22 -21.69 3.36
CA ALA A 17 -17.23 -21.69 2.31
C ALA A 17 -17.13 -22.94 1.43
N LYS A 18 -18.29 -23.47 1.00
CA LYS A 18 -18.41 -24.53 -0.02
C LYS A 18 -18.67 -23.91 -1.40
N ASN A 19 -18.64 -24.73 -2.44
CA ASN A 19 -18.82 -24.29 -3.84
C ASN A 19 -17.77 -23.27 -4.30
N MET A 20 -16.55 -23.41 -3.78
CA MET A 20 -15.39 -22.54 -4.06
C MET A 20 -14.46 -23.15 -5.12
N SER A 21 -14.98 -24.02 -6.00
CA SER A 21 -14.19 -24.62 -7.07
C SER A 21 -13.60 -23.56 -8.00
N GLY A 22 -12.33 -23.74 -8.34
CA GLY A 22 -11.56 -22.80 -9.17
C GLY A 22 -10.97 -21.63 -8.41
N SER A 23 -11.19 -21.51 -7.09
CA SER A 23 -10.52 -20.54 -6.22
C SER A 23 -9.01 -20.68 -6.27
N GLN A 24 -8.32 -19.56 -6.11
CA GLN A 24 -6.87 -19.50 -6.00
C GLN A 24 -6.46 -19.21 -4.55
N MET A 25 -5.29 -19.72 -4.17
CA MET A 25 -4.71 -19.42 -2.86
C MET A 25 -4.30 -17.94 -2.82
N TYR A 26 -4.58 -17.26 -1.71
CA TYR A 26 -4.50 -15.80 -1.54
C TYR A 26 -5.46 -14.96 -2.40
N GLU A 27 -6.47 -15.57 -3.02
CA GLU A 27 -7.50 -14.83 -3.74
C GLU A 27 -8.38 -14.03 -2.77
N LEU A 28 -8.63 -12.75 -3.09
CA LEU A 28 -9.60 -11.93 -2.37
C LEU A 28 -11.02 -12.41 -2.68
N VAL A 29 -11.87 -12.39 -1.66
CA VAL A 29 -13.28 -12.71 -1.74
C VAL A 29 -14.10 -11.67 -0.98
N LYS A 30 -15.37 -11.53 -1.36
CA LYS A 30 -16.37 -10.76 -0.63
C LYS A 30 -17.28 -11.74 0.10
N VAL A 31 -17.28 -11.67 1.42
CA VAL A 31 -17.93 -12.63 2.32
C VAL A 31 -19.20 -12.03 2.89
N GLY A 32 -20.30 -12.75 2.77
CA GLY A 32 -21.59 -12.35 3.32
C GLY A 32 -22.34 -11.33 2.47
N GLU A 33 -23.56 -11.01 2.90
CA GLU A 33 -24.39 -9.97 2.27
C GLU A 33 -23.76 -8.58 2.38
N GLU A 34 -23.02 -8.33 3.47
CA GLU A 34 -22.26 -7.09 3.70
C GLU A 34 -20.97 -7.01 2.88
N LYS A 35 -20.63 -8.05 2.10
CA LYS A 35 -19.46 -8.10 1.20
C LYS A 35 -18.13 -7.79 1.91
N LEU A 36 -17.95 -8.37 3.09
CA LEU A 36 -16.73 -8.20 3.88
C LEU A 36 -15.51 -8.69 3.11
N ILE A 37 -14.42 -7.96 3.16
CA ILE A 37 -13.21 -8.34 2.44
C ILE A 37 -12.52 -9.48 3.20
N GLY A 38 -12.26 -10.59 2.51
CA GLY A 38 -11.49 -11.71 3.03
C GLY A 38 -10.51 -12.28 2.01
N GLU A 39 -9.57 -13.09 2.48
CA GLU A 39 -8.54 -13.74 1.66
C GLU A 39 -8.58 -15.26 1.86
N ILE A 40 -8.52 -16.01 0.77
CA ILE A 40 -8.48 -17.49 0.82
C ILE A 40 -7.10 -17.97 1.30
N ILE A 41 -7.05 -18.66 2.44
CA ILE A 41 -5.81 -19.17 3.04
C ILE A 41 -5.63 -20.69 2.91
N ARG A 42 -6.71 -21.43 2.63
CA ARG A 42 -6.67 -22.90 2.44
C ARG A 42 -7.75 -23.34 1.47
N ILE A 43 -7.44 -24.31 0.61
CA ILE A 43 -8.39 -24.91 -0.33
C ILE A 43 -8.37 -26.42 -0.14
N GLU A 44 -9.54 -27.03 0.04
CA GLU A 44 -9.72 -28.47 0.20
C GLU A 44 -10.91 -28.95 -0.63
N GLY A 45 -10.63 -29.51 -1.81
CA GLY A 45 -11.69 -29.92 -2.74
C GLY A 45 -12.53 -28.72 -3.19
N ASP A 46 -13.84 -28.75 -2.93
CA ASP A 46 -14.75 -27.62 -3.22
C ASP A 46 -14.76 -26.53 -2.14
N ARG A 47 -14.06 -26.75 -1.02
CA ARG A 47 -14.13 -25.86 0.14
C ARG A 47 -12.94 -24.92 0.19
N ALA A 48 -13.18 -23.69 0.61
CA ALA A 48 -12.13 -22.73 0.92
C ALA A 48 -12.26 -22.25 2.37
N THR A 49 -11.14 -22.14 3.07
CA THR A 49 -11.03 -21.39 4.32
C THR A 49 -10.55 -19.99 3.99
N ILE A 50 -11.30 -19.01 4.48
CA ILE A 50 -11.16 -17.58 4.19
C ILE A 50 -10.85 -16.88 5.51
N GLN A 51 -9.80 -16.09 5.52
CA GLN A 51 -9.48 -15.17 6.60
C GLN A 51 -10.14 -13.82 6.29
N VAL A 52 -11.08 -13.38 7.13
CA VAL A 52 -11.78 -12.10 6.92
C VAL A 52 -10.99 -10.95 7.54
N TYR A 53 -10.79 -9.86 6.80
CA TYR A 53 -10.06 -8.65 7.24
C TYR A 53 -10.94 -7.66 8.01
N GLU A 54 -12.21 -8.00 8.20
CA GLU A 54 -13.24 -7.26 8.92
C GLU A 54 -13.83 -8.12 10.03
N GLU A 55 -14.64 -7.52 10.91
CA GLU A 55 -15.30 -8.26 11.98
C GLU A 55 -16.39 -9.19 11.42
N THR A 56 -16.33 -10.47 11.77
CA THR A 56 -17.26 -11.52 11.29
C THR A 56 -18.55 -11.63 12.09
N SER A 57 -18.68 -10.87 13.19
CA SER A 57 -19.88 -10.83 14.04
C SER A 57 -21.13 -10.54 13.22
N GLY A 58 -22.12 -11.44 13.21
CA GLY A 58 -23.38 -11.25 12.49
C GLY A 58 -23.45 -11.92 11.11
N LEU A 59 -22.32 -12.40 10.56
CA LEU A 59 -22.35 -13.33 9.43
C LEU A 59 -23.08 -14.62 9.80
N LYS A 60 -23.78 -15.22 8.82
CA LYS A 60 -24.52 -16.47 9.00
C LYS A 60 -24.09 -17.52 7.97
N PRO A 61 -24.11 -18.82 8.33
CA PRO A 61 -24.08 -19.89 7.34
C PRO A 61 -25.22 -19.73 6.32
N GLY A 62 -24.95 -20.03 5.06
CA GLY A 62 -25.86 -19.82 3.94
C GLY A 62 -25.66 -18.52 3.16
N GLU A 63 -24.94 -17.54 3.73
CA GLU A 63 -24.65 -16.29 3.03
C GLU A 63 -23.63 -16.48 1.88
N PRO A 64 -23.67 -15.61 0.84
CA PRO A 64 -22.85 -15.78 -0.35
C PRO A 64 -21.37 -15.43 -0.10
N VAL A 65 -20.49 -16.08 -0.87
CA VAL A 65 -19.09 -15.70 -1.01
C VAL A 65 -18.80 -15.43 -2.48
N GLU A 66 -18.49 -14.18 -2.81
CA GLU A 66 -18.16 -13.76 -4.17
C GLU A 66 -16.65 -13.74 -4.37
N ARG A 67 -16.19 -14.41 -5.41
CA ARG A 67 -14.79 -14.49 -5.79
C ARG A 67 -14.38 -13.27 -6.60
N THR A 68 -13.19 -12.71 -6.34
CA THR A 68 -12.68 -11.58 -7.13
C THR A 68 -11.74 -12.02 -8.26
N GLY A 69 -11.23 -13.25 -8.21
CA GLY A 69 -10.23 -13.76 -9.15
C GLY A 69 -8.87 -13.07 -9.05
N LYS A 70 -8.65 -12.22 -8.04
CA LYS A 70 -7.42 -11.43 -7.88
C LYS A 70 -6.91 -11.54 -6.44
N PRO A 71 -5.58 -11.54 -6.23
CA PRO A 71 -5.01 -11.49 -4.90
C PRO A 71 -5.18 -10.10 -4.27
N LEU A 72 -4.93 -10.00 -2.96
CA LEU A 72 -4.85 -8.70 -2.29
C LEU A 72 -3.82 -7.82 -3.00
N SER A 73 -4.29 -6.68 -3.49
CA SER A 73 -3.53 -5.77 -4.34
C SER A 73 -3.77 -4.33 -3.91
N VAL A 74 -2.78 -3.49 -4.14
CA VAL A 74 -2.83 -2.06 -3.85
C VAL A 74 -2.80 -1.25 -5.14
N GLU A 75 -3.48 -0.12 -5.11
CA GLU A 75 -3.47 0.90 -6.15
C GLU A 75 -2.26 1.81 -5.97
N LEU A 76 -1.45 1.95 -7.01
CA LEU A 76 -0.21 2.72 -6.99
C LEU A 76 -0.30 3.81 -8.06
N GLY A 77 -0.12 5.07 -7.67
CA GLY A 77 -0.17 6.21 -8.59
C GLY A 77 -0.16 7.53 -7.83
N PRO A 78 -0.31 8.67 -8.53
CA PRO A 78 -0.37 9.99 -7.89
C PRO A 78 -1.52 10.10 -6.88
N GLY A 79 -1.24 10.69 -5.72
CA GLY A 79 -2.18 10.85 -4.61
C GLY A 79 -1.98 9.85 -3.48
N LEU A 80 -0.85 9.16 -3.41
CA LEU A 80 -0.44 8.32 -2.29
C LEU A 80 0.19 9.15 -1.17
N ILE A 81 1.02 10.13 -1.51
CA ILE A 81 1.73 10.96 -0.53
C ILE A 81 0.74 11.84 0.23
N GLY A 82 0.92 11.94 1.54
CA GLY A 82 0.05 12.68 2.43
C GLY A 82 -1.19 11.90 2.88
N GLN A 83 -1.42 10.71 2.34
CA GLN A 83 -2.58 9.90 2.70
C GLN A 83 -2.36 9.07 3.96
N ILE A 84 -3.50 8.76 4.59
CA ILE A 84 -3.60 7.88 5.75
C ILE A 84 -4.52 6.73 5.35
N TYR A 85 -3.95 5.53 5.29
CA TYR A 85 -4.63 4.29 4.90
C TYR A 85 -4.85 3.36 6.10
N ASP A 86 -5.82 2.47 6.00
CA ASP A 86 -5.88 1.26 6.83
C ASP A 86 -5.01 0.12 6.24
N GLY A 87 -5.04 -1.06 6.87
CA GLY A 87 -4.22 -2.20 6.46
C GLY A 87 -4.47 -2.75 5.05
N ILE A 88 -5.63 -2.43 4.45
CA ILE A 88 -6.02 -2.85 3.10
C ILE A 88 -6.14 -1.65 2.13
N GLN A 89 -5.46 -0.54 2.43
CA GLN A 89 -5.38 0.65 1.59
C GLN A 89 -6.70 1.42 1.38
N ARG A 90 -7.58 1.45 2.39
CA ARG A 90 -8.75 2.36 2.39
C ARG A 90 -8.38 3.67 3.09
N PRO A 91 -8.62 4.85 2.47
CA PRO A 91 -8.26 6.14 3.06
C PRO A 91 -9.14 6.45 4.28
N LEU A 92 -8.55 6.47 5.47
CA LEU A 92 -9.27 6.68 6.74
C LEU A 92 -10.05 8.01 6.79
N PRO A 93 -9.53 9.16 6.31
CA PRO A 93 -10.30 10.40 6.30
C PRO A 93 -11.58 10.30 5.48
N LEU A 94 -11.55 9.60 4.34
CA LEU A 94 -12.72 9.43 3.48
C LEU A 94 -13.72 8.45 4.10
N ILE A 95 -13.25 7.34 4.70
CA ILE A 95 -14.13 6.43 5.44
C ILE A 95 -14.85 7.21 6.55
N SER A 96 -14.12 8.05 7.30
CA SER A 96 -14.71 8.85 8.38
C SER A 96 -15.78 9.81 7.89
N GLN A 97 -15.67 10.36 6.68
CA GLN A 97 -16.69 11.23 6.08
C GLN A 97 -17.96 10.45 5.70
N VAL A 98 -17.81 9.20 5.25
CA VAL A 98 -18.94 8.37 4.78
C VAL A 98 -19.70 7.72 5.94
N VAL A 99 -18.99 7.20 6.95
CA VAL A 99 -19.63 6.40 8.03
C VAL A 99 -19.49 6.97 9.44
N GLY A 100 -18.79 8.10 9.60
CA GLY A 100 -18.54 8.74 10.88
C GLY A 100 -17.34 8.17 11.63
N SER A 101 -17.27 8.41 12.94
CA SER A 101 -16.10 8.09 13.77
C SER A 101 -15.84 6.60 14.02
N PHE A 102 -16.80 5.73 13.70
CA PHE A 102 -16.68 4.29 13.87
C PHE A 102 -16.60 3.60 12.51
N LEU A 103 -15.61 2.72 12.37
CA LEU A 103 -15.49 1.88 11.18
C LEU A 103 -16.71 0.96 11.10
N ARG A 104 -17.46 1.09 10.01
CA ARG A 104 -18.54 0.17 9.68
C ARG A 104 -18.01 -0.91 8.73
N ARG A 105 -18.61 -2.08 8.83
CA ARG A 105 -18.31 -3.24 8.00
C ARG A 105 -18.80 -3.02 6.56
N GLY A 106 -18.08 -3.57 5.59
CA GLY A 106 -18.50 -3.57 4.17
C GLY A 106 -18.36 -2.22 3.47
N VAL A 107 -17.66 -1.26 4.07
CA VAL A 107 -17.44 0.06 3.45
C VAL A 107 -16.41 -0.06 2.32
N ALA A 108 -16.86 0.23 1.11
CA ALA A 108 -16.03 0.28 -0.09
C ALA A 108 -15.77 1.74 -0.48
N VAL A 109 -14.51 2.14 -0.44
CA VAL A 109 -14.01 3.43 -0.93
C VAL A 109 -12.80 3.18 -1.82
N PHE A 110 -12.58 4.03 -2.82
CA PHE A 110 -11.39 3.93 -3.66
C PHE A 110 -10.14 4.38 -2.90
N SER A 111 -9.02 3.71 -3.14
CA SER A 111 -7.74 4.01 -2.50
C SER A 111 -7.15 5.34 -2.97
N LEU A 112 -7.31 5.64 -4.26
CA LEU A 112 -6.93 6.91 -4.87
C LEU A 112 -8.19 7.66 -5.33
N ASP A 113 -8.14 8.98 -5.19
CA ASP A 113 -9.20 9.89 -5.66
C ASP A 113 -9.32 9.80 -7.19
N ARG A 114 -10.53 9.47 -7.67
CA ARG A 114 -10.83 9.28 -9.09
C ARG A 114 -11.17 10.59 -9.80
N ASP A 115 -11.58 11.60 -9.04
CA ASP A 115 -12.06 12.87 -9.56
C ASP A 115 -10.95 13.92 -9.55
N LYS A 116 -9.94 13.77 -8.68
CA LYS A 116 -8.76 14.62 -8.66
C LYS A 116 -7.97 14.53 -9.96
N LYS A 117 -7.74 15.69 -10.57
CA LYS A 117 -6.89 15.83 -11.74
C LYS A 117 -5.45 16.18 -11.36
N TRP A 118 -4.53 15.64 -12.14
CA TRP A 118 -3.10 15.82 -11.99
C TRP A 118 -2.51 16.33 -13.30
N THR A 119 -1.65 17.34 -13.21
CA THR A 119 -0.90 17.84 -14.37
C THR A 119 0.18 16.84 -14.75
N PHE A 120 -0.04 16.14 -15.85
CA PHE A 120 0.89 15.14 -16.38
C PHE A 120 1.77 15.76 -17.47
N THR A 121 3.08 15.60 -17.34
CA THR A 121 4.05 16.01 -18.37
C THR A 121 4.70 14.76 -18.99
N PRO A 122 4.46 14.46 -20.28
CA PRO A 122 5.05 13.30 -20.95
C PRO A 122 6.58 13.44 -21.08
N LYS A 123 7.31 12.32 -20.93
CA LYS A 123 8.77 12.25 -21.11
C LYS A 123 9.20 11.42 -22.32
N VAL A 124 8.27 10.70 -22.93
CA VAL A 124 8.48 9.90 -24.14
C VAL A 124 7.63 10.43 -25.29
N LYS A 125 7.97 10.02 -26.51
CA LYS A 125 7.26 10.37 -27.75
C LYS A 125 6.71 9.12 -28.42
N VAL A 126 5.73 9.33 -29.29
CA VAL A 126 5.22 8.26 -30.16
C VAL A 126 6.36 7.74 -31.04
N GLY A 127 6.53 6.42 -31.06
CA GLY A 127 7.62 5.73 -31.76
C GLY A 127 8.79 5.32 -30.86
N ASP A 128 8.88 5.84 -29.63
CA ASP A 128 9.95 5.45 -28.70
C ASP A 128 9.78 4.00 -28.25
N LYS A 129 10.89 3.27 -28.17
CA LYS A 129 10.94 1.93 -27.57
C LYS A 129 11.11 2.08 -26.07
N VAL A 130 10.22 1.44 -25.31
CA VAL A 130 10.21 1.46 -23.84
C VAL A 130 10.21 0.05 -23.29
N VAL A 131 10.86 -0.11 -22.15
CA VAL A 131 10.89 -1.36 -21.37
C VAL A 131 10.29 -1.14 -19.99
N GLU A 132 10.04 -2.23 -19.27
CA GLU A 132 9.54 -2.16 -17.90
C GLU A 132 10.40 -1.25 -17.00
N GLY A 133 9.73 -0.43 -16.19
CA GLY A 133 10.39 0.55 -15.32
C GLY A 133 10.82 1.85 -16.00
N ASP A 134 10.72 1.99 -17.32
CA ASP A 134 10.99 3.26 -17.99
C ASP A 134 9.96 4.33 -17.58
N ILE A 135 10.39 5.59 -17.51
CA ILE A 135 9.53 6.72 -17.14
C ILE A 135 8.77 7.21 -18.37
N ILE A 136 7.45 7.11 -18.34
CA ILE A 136 6.54 7.59 -19.41
C ILE A 136 6.22 9.07 -19.24
N GLY A 137 6.11 9.54 -18.00
CA GLY A 137 5.84 10.93 -17.69
C GLY A 137 5.97 11.21 -16.20
N GLU A 138 5.78 12.48 -15.85
CA GLU A 138 5.91 12.96 -14.48
C GLU A 138 4.68 13.76 -14.07
N VAL A 139 4.35 13.69 -12.79
CA VAL A 139 3.28 14.46 -12.13
C VAL A 139 3.86 15.12 -10.88
N PRO A 140 3.72 16.44 -10.67
CA PRO A 140 4.08 17.07 -9.42
C PRO A 140 3.02 16.73 -8.36
N GLU A 141 3.27 15.71 -7.55
CA GLU A 141 2.30 15.24 -6.55
C GLU A 141 2.29 16.15 -5.31
N THR A 142 3.47 16.53 -4.84
CA THR A 142 3.67 17.52 -3.78
C THR A 142 4.79 18.48 -4.18
N PRO A 143 4.95 19.62 -3.50
CA PRO A 143 6.10 20.50 -3.71
C PRO A 143 7.46 19.81 -3.53
N LEU A 144 7.52 18.68 -2.83
CA LEU A 144 8.73 17.91 -2.55
C LEU A 144 8.95 16.73 -3.48
N LEU A 145 7.90 16.23 -4.14
CA LEU A 145 7.95 14.98 -4.89
C LEU A 145 7.36 15.10 -6.30
N LYS A 146 8.16 14.69 -7.28
CA LYS A 146 7.71 14.46 -8.66
C LYS A 146 7.40 12.98 -8.85
N HIS A 147 6.14 12.65 -8.87
CA HIS A 147 5.68 11.29 -9.09
C HIS A 147 5.99 10.86 -10.53
N LYS A 148 6.83 9.84 -10.70
CA LYS A 148 7.22 9.31 -12.01
C LYS A 148 6.29 8.17 -12.39
N ILE A 149 5.61 8.31 -13.53
CA ILE A 149 4.75 7.25 -14.06
C ILE A 149 5.62 6.27 -14.85
N LEU A 150 5.70 5.04 -14.35
CA LEU A 150 6.57 4.00 -14.90
C LEU A 150 5.81 3.06 -15.82
N VAL A 151 6.51 2.46 -16.79
CA VAL A 151 6.01 1.30 -17.52
C VAL A 151 5.87 0.13 -16.54
N PRO A 152 4.68 -0.50 -16.44
CA PRO A 152 4.46 -1.61 -15.51
C PRO A 152 5.38 -2.81 -15.80
N PRO A 153 5.72 -3.61 -14.78
CA PRO A 153 6.50 -4.83 -14.97
C PRO A 153 5.86 -5.80 -15.98
N GLY A 154 6.70 -6.39 -16.82
CA GLY A 154 6.31 -7.30 -17.90
C GLY A 154 5.87 -6.62 -19.20
N VAL A 155 5.75 -5.29 -19.24
CA VAL A 155 5.36 -4.54 -20.44
C VAL A 155 6.61 -4.01 -21.15
N ASN A 156 6.79 -4.42 -22.40
CA ASN A 156 7.90 -3.96 -23.25
C ASN A 156 7.37 -3.76 -24.67
N GLY A 157 7.75 -2.67 -25.34
CA GLY A 157 7.22 -2.38 -26.66
C GLY A 157 7.52 -0.98 -27.17
N THR A 158 6.69 -0.52 -28.09
CA THR A 158 6.82 0.80 -28.71
C THR A 158 5.62 1.67 -28.34
N VAL A 159 5.87 2.92 -27.96
CA VAL A 159 4.82 3.89 -27.64
C VAL A 159 4.03 4.21 -28.91
N LYS A 160 2.76 3.80 -28.96
CA LYS A 160 1.84 4.06 -30.09
C LYS A 160 1.06 5.36 -29.88
N TYR A 161 0.74 5.67 -28.64
CA TYR A 161 -0.04 6.83 -28.25
C TYR A 161 0.48 7.36 -26.91
N ILE A 162 0.52 8.68 -26.78
CA ILE A 162 0.73 9.36 -25.52
C ILE A 162 -0.05 10.68 -25.52
N VAL A 163 -0.67 11.01 -24.39
CA VAL A 163 -1.35 12.29 -24.21
C VAL A 163 -0.36 13.45 -24.22
N LYS A 164 -0.86 14.65 -24.54
CA LYS A 164 -0.08 15.89 -24.39
C LYS A 164 0.01 16.26 -22.90
N GLU A 165 0.83 17.26 -22.61
CA GLU A 165 0.82 17.87 -21.28
C GLU A 165 -0.57 18.45 -20.96
N GLY A 166 -1.09 18.15 -19.77
CA GLY A 166 -2.42 18.56 -19.37
C GLY A 166 -2.90 17.88 -18.09
N ASP A 167 -4.14 18.17 -17.70
CA ASP A 167 -4.74 17.69 -16.46
C ASP A 167 -5.61 16.45 -16.71
N TYR A 168 -5.23 15.34 -16.10
CA TYR A 168 -5.91 14.04 -16.25
C TYR A 168 -6.12 13.39 -14.89
N THR A 169 -7.17 12.57 -14.76
CA THR A 169 -7.39 11.74 -13.57
C THR A 169 -6.49 10.51 -13.55
N VAL A 170 -6.39 9.84 -12.40
CA VAL A 170 -5.51 8.67 -12.24
C VAL A 170 -5.93 7.44 -13.07
N THR A 171 -7.21 7.39 -13.49
CA THR A 171 -7.79 6.30 -14.30
C THR A 171 -7.82 6.60 -15.79
N GLU A 172 -7.61 7.85 -16.19
CA GLU A 172 -7.60 8.22 -17.60
C GLU A 172 -6.46 7.53 -18.35
N HIS A 173 -6.73 7.19 -19.61
CA HIS A 173 -5.78 6.53 -20.49
C HIS A 173 -4.75 7.55 -21.01
N ILE A 174 -3.52 7.44 -20.51
CA ILE A 174 -2.43 8.40 -20.80
C ILE A 174 -1.48 7.93 -21.90
N ALA A 175 -1.32 6.62 -22.10
CA ALA A 175 -0.43 6.08 -23.13
C ALA A 175 -0.85 4.69 -23.59
N THR A 176 -0.52 4.34 -24.84
CA THR A 176 -0.65 2.98 -25.36
C THR A 176 0.72 2.46 -25.79
N ILE A 177 1.09 1.28 -25.30
CA ILE A 177 2.32 0.59 -25.66
C ILE A 177 1.96 -0.62 -26.53
N SER A 178 2.51 -0.67 -27.74
CA SER A 178 2.39 -1.82 -28.64
C SER A 178 3.40 -2.88 -28.24
N THR A 179 2.91 -3.99 -27.66
CA THR A 179 3.71 -5.12 -27.22
C THR A 179 3.57 -6.30 -28.20
N SER A 180 4.42 -7.33 -28.07
CA SER A 180 4.28 -8.56 -28.86
C SER A 180 2.96 -9.30 -28.61
N SER A 181 2.36 -9.15 -27.43
CA SER A 181 1.08 -9.73 -27.04
C SER A 181 -0.14 -8.87 -27.41
N GLY A 182 0.06 -7.69 -28.02
CA GLY A 182 -0.99 -6.74 -28.37
C GLY A 182 -0.81 -5.35 -27.74
N GLU A 183 -1.85 -4.53 -27.77
CA GLU A 183 -1.81 -3.17 -27.24
C GLU A 183 -2.10 -3.12 -25.74
N PHE A 184 -1.19 -2.53 -24.98
CA PHE A 184 -1.34 -2.28 -23.56
C PHE A 184 -1.73 -0.82 -23.32
N LYS A 185 -2.90 -0.60 -22.71
CA LYS A 185 -3.38 0.74 -22.31
C LYS A 185 -2.89 1.07 -20.91
N LEU A 186 -2.21 2.20 -20.79
CA LEU A 186 -1.63 2.70 -19.55
C LEU A 186 -2.47 3.86 -18.99
N SER A 187 -2.78 3.78 -17.70
CA SER A 187 -3.25 4.89 -16.86
C SER A 187 -2.16 5.31 -15.88
N MET A 188 -2.31 6.45 -15.19
CA MET A 188 -1.34 6.84 -14.15
C MET A 188 -1.37 5.89 -12.95
N MET A 189 -2.53 5.31 -12.66
CA MET A 189 -2.68 4.27 -11.65
C MET A 189 -2.34 2.89 -12.23
N GLN A 190 -1.61 2.09 -11.45
CA GLN A 190 -1.42 0.66 -11.63
C GLN A 190 -1.93 -0.11 -10.39
N VAL A 191 -2.24 -1.39 -10.55
CA VAL A 191 -2.63 -2.27 -9.44
C VAL A 191 -1.56 -3.35 -9.27
N TRP A 192 -1.09 -3.57 -8.04
CA TRP A 192 -0.01 -4.52 -7.77
C TRP A 192 -0.31 -5.43 -6.57
N PRO A 193 -0.12 -6.75 -6.68
CA PRO A 193 -0.32 -7.69 -5.57
C PRO A 193 0.65 -7.46 -4.42
N VAL A 194 0.14 -7.35 -3.19
CA VAL A 194 0.98 -6.99 -2.02
C VAL A 194 1.93 -8.10 -1.57
N ARG A 195 1.58 -9.36 -1.87
CA ARG A 195 2.39 -10.55 -1.54
C ARG A 195 3.45 -10.87 -2.59
N ARG A 196 3.55 -10.06 -3.66
CA ARG A 196 4.58 -10.20 -4.70
C ARG A 196 5.50 -8.99 -4.67
N GLY A 197 6.75 -9.20 -4.28
CA GLY A 197 7.75 -8.13 -4.34
C GLY A 197 7.89 -7.55 -5.76
N ARG A 198 8.08 -6.24 -5.87
CA ARG A 198 8.26 -5.56 -7.14
C ARG A 198 9.63 -5.93 -7.75
N PRO A 199 9.68 -6.25 -9.05
CA PRO A 199 10.91 -6.73 -9.68
C PRO A 199 11.97 -5.63 -9.76
N TYR A 200 13.23 -6.06 -9.78
CA TYR A 200 14.39 -5.20 -9.96
C TYR A 200 15.44 -5.93 -10.81
N LYS A 201 16.32 -5.18 -11.49
CA LYS A 201 17.34 -5.76 -12.38
C LYS A 201 18.45 -6.45 -11.60
N PHE A 202 19.06 -5.73 -10.66
CA PHE A 202 20.16 -6.22 -9.82
C PHE A 202 20.05 -5.61 -8.43
N LYS A 203 20.46 -6.37 -7.40
CA LYS A 203 20.61 -5.85 -6.04
C LYS A 203 22.02 -5.33 -5.87
N LEU A 204 22.17 -4.04 -5.63
CA LEU A 204 23.46 -3.41 -5.38
C LEU A 204 23.82 -3.50 -3.88
N PRO A 205 25.11 -3.63 -3.54
CA PRO A 205 25.54 -3.49 -2.15
C PRO A 205 25.31 -2.05 -1.68
N PRO A 206 24.82 -1.83 -0.45
CA PRO A 206 24.60 -0.49 0.05
C PRO A 206 25.93 0.16 0.46
N ASP A 207 26.30 1.25 -0.21
CA ASP A 207 27.56 1.98 -0.01
C ASP A 207 27.36 3.40 0.55
N THR A 208 26.13 3.91 0.50
CA THR A 208 25.79 5.26 0.92
C THR A 208 25.24 5.25 2.34
N PRO A 209 25.81 6.00 3.30
CA PRO A 209 25.28 6.05 4.66
C PRO A 209 23.89 6.69 4.71
N LEU A 210 23.02 6.14 5.55
CA LEU A 210 21.74 6.75 5.92
C LEU A 210 21.99 7.67 7.11
N LEU A 211 22.05 8.98 6.85
CA LEU A 211 22.12 9.98 7.91
C LEU A 211 20.76 10.05 8.62
N THR A 212 20.73 9.62 9.87
CA THR A 212 19.49 9.55 10.68
C THR A 212 19.20 10.85 11.42
N GLY A 213 20.20 11.71 11.59
CA GLY A 213 20.14 12.91 12.42
C GLY A 213 20.29 12.62 13.92
N GLN A 214 20.47 11.36 14.31
CA GLN A 214 20.67 10.95 15.69
C GLN A 214 22.11 10.52 15.90
N ARG A 215 22.84 11.25 16.77
CA ARG A 215 24.26 10.99 17.07
C ARG A 215 24.56 9.54 17.45
N ILE A 216 23.63 8.87 18.13
CA ILE A 216 23.81 7.48 18.55
C ILE A 216 23.81 6.51 17.37
N PHE A 217 22.88 6.68 16.41
CA PHE A 217 22.83 5.85 15.22
C PHE A 217 23.95 6.24 14.25
N ASP A 218 24.17 7.52 14.00
CA ASP A 218 25.16 7.96 13.03
C ASP A 218 26.62 7.67 13.46
N THR A 219 26.88 7.55 14.77
CA THR A 219 28.24 7.25 15.30
C THR A 219 28.44 5.77 15.66
N PHE A 220 27.54 5.19 16.46
CA PHE A 220 27.77 3.86 17.06
C PHE A 220 27.10 2.73 16.29
N PHE A 221 25.98 3.00 15.63
CA PHE A 221 25.20 1.99 14.91
C PHE A 221 24.82 2.49 13.49
N PRO A 222 25.81 2.85 12.65
CA PRO A 222 25.53 3.46 11.37
C PRO A 222 24.79 2.48 10.46
N MET A 223 23.77 3.00 9.78
CA MET A 223 23.03 2.26 8.76
C MET A 223 23.36 2.84 7.38
N ALA A 224 23.34 2.01 6.36
CA ALA A 224 23.40 2.45 4.97
C ALA A 224 22.00 2.57 4.37
N LYS A 225 21.82 3.40 3.33
CA LYS A 225 20.58 3.46 2.55
C LYS A 225 20.34 2.10 1.91
N GLY A 226 19.12 1.56 2.09
CA GLY A 226 18.79 0.17 1.72
C GLY A 226 19.20 -0.88 2.77
N GLY A 227 19.82 -0.45 3.87
CA GLY A 227 20.09 -1.28 5.04
C GLY A 227 18.82 -1.60 5.83
N GLN A 228 18.95 -2.51 6.78
CA GLN A 228 17.88 -2.95 7.66
C GLN A 228 18.35 -2.82 9.11
N GLY A 229 17.47 -2.34 9.98
CA GLY A 229 17.74 -2.17 11.40
C GLY A 229 16.50 -2.52 12.23
N ALA A 230 16.72 -2.86 13.50
CA ALA A 230 15.66 -3.13 14.45
C ALA A 230 15.90 -2.31 15.73
N ILE A 231 14.84 -1.76 16.30
CA ILE A 231 14.86 -1.07 17.59
C ILE A 231 14.08 -1.92 18.60
N PRO A 232 14.71 -2.97 19.17
CA PRO A 232 14.06 -3.78 20.20
C PRO A 232 13.93 -2.99 21.51
N GLY A 233 12.96 -3.36 22.34
CA GLY A 233 12.78 -2.75 23.66
C GLY A 233 11.42 -3.05 24.28
N GLY A 234 11.32 -2.85 25.59
CA GLY A 234 10.07 -3.01 26.35
C GLY A 234 9.01 -1.97 25.99
N PHE A 235 7.81 -2.09 26.57
CA PHE A 235 6.78 -1.07 26.44
C PHE A 235 7.22 0.23 27.13
N GLY A 236 6.98 1.38 26.49
CA GLY A 236 7.31 2.69 27.05
C GLY A 236 8.80 3.06 27.04
N THR A 237 9.69 2.26 26.43
CA THR A 237 11.14 2.57 26.36
C THR A 237 11.52 3.58 25.28
N GLY A 238 10.55 4.28 24.68
CA GLY A 238 10.79 5.30 23.66
C GLY A 238 10.98 4.80 22.22
N LYS A 239 10.57 3.56 21.88
CA LYS A 239 10.68 3.01 20.51
C LYS A 239 9.98 3.89 19.46
N THR A 240 8.70 4.17 19.68
CA THR A 240 7.87 5.01 18.80
C THR A 240 8.43 6.42 18.68
N VAL A 241 8.93 6.99 19.78
CA VAL A 241 9.61 8.30 19.75
C VAL A 241 10.84 8.26 18.85
N MET A 242 11.65 7.20 18.91
CA MET A 242 12.82 7.03 18.03
C MET A 242 12.40 6.87 16.57
N LEU A 243 11.36 6.09 16.28
CA LEU A 243 10.84 5.95 14.92
C LEU A 243 10.32 7.27 14.35
N HIS A 244 9.70 8.12 15.18
CA HIS A 244 9.28 9.47 14.77
C HIS A 244 10.48 10.37 14.46
N GLN A 245 11.54 10.32 15.28
CA GLN A 245 12.77 11.05 15.00
C GLN A 245 13.39 10.57 13.68
N LEU A 246 13.43 9.26 13.43
CA LEU A 246 13.93 8.74 12.16
C LEU A 246 13.05 9.19 10.98
N ALA A 247 11.73 9.15 11.11
CA ALA A 247 10.81 9.61 10.06
C ALA A 247 11.04 11.10 9.72
N GLN A 248 11.25 11.92 10.74
CA GLN A 248 11.46 13.36 10.57
C GLN A 248 12.85 13.71 10.02
N TRP A 249 13.92 13.08 10.54
CA TRP A 249 15.29 13.52 10.31
C TRP A 249 16.10 12.69 9.32
N ALA A 250 15.66 11.47 9.00
CA ALA A 250 16.41 10.62 8.08
C ALA A 250 16.50 11.24 6.68
N ASP A 251 17.71 11.22 6.10
CA ASP A 251 17.98 11.68 4.73
C ASP A 251 17.36 10.74 3.69
N THR A 252 16.06 10.89 3.47
CA THR A 252 15.25 10.11 2.54
C THR A 252 14.25 11.00 1.82
N HIS A 253 13.84 10.58 0.63
CA HIS A 253 12.89 11.33 -0.19
C HIS A 253 11.45 11.04 0.22
N VAL A 254 11.14 9.79 0.59
CA VAL A 254 9.80 9.34 0.96
C VAL A 254 9.86 8.57 2.29
N VAL A 255 8.87 8.79 3.14
CA VAL A 255 8.68 8.05 4.39
C VAL A 255 7.40 7.24 4.31
N ILE A 256 7.45 5.98 4.72
CA ILE A 256 6.28 5.14 4.91
C ILE A 256 6.27 4.68 6.35
N TYR A 257 5.26 5.10 7.09
CA TYR A 257 5.08 4.73 8.48
C TYR A 257 3.90 3.76 8.61
N ILE A 258 4.18 2.58 9.14
CA ILE A 258 3.18 1.51 9.31
C ILE A 258 2.97 1.30 10.81
N GLY A 259 1.80 1.71 11.30
CA GLY A 259 1.28 1.34 12.60
C GLY A 259 0.63 -0.04 12.53
N CYS A 260 1.29 -1.08 13.01
CA CYS A 260 0.80 -2.46 13.07
C CYS A 260 0.50 -2.86 14.52
N GLY A 261 -0.78 -2.91 14.87
CA GLY A 261 -1.26 -3.35 16.18
C GLY A 261 -0.99 -2.37 17.32
N GLU A 262 -0.65 -1.12 17.02
CA GLU A 262 -0.41 -0.06 18.01
C GLU A 262 -1.70 0.39 18.70
N ARG A 263 -1.55 1.00 19.88
CA ARG A 263 -2.72 1.50 20.61
C ARG A 263 -3.34 2.67 19.84
N GLY A 264 -4.67 2.78 19.89
CA GLY A 264 -5.39 3.87 19.22
C GLY A 264 -4.89 5.26 19.60
N ASN A 265 -4.50 5.47 20.87
CA ASN A 265 -3.97 6.75 21.34
C ASN A 265 -2.58 7.07 20.75
N GLU A 266 -1.72 6.06 20.57
CA GLU A 266 -0.38 6.24 19.96
C GLU A 266 -0.54 6.61 18.48
N MET A 267 -1.43 5.93 17.76
CA MET A 267 -1.75 6.29 16.37
C MET A 267 -2.45 7.64 16.26
N ALA A 268 -3.36 8.00 17.17
CA ALA A 268 -3.98 9.31 17.18
C ALA A 268 -2.95 10.42 17.37
N GLU A 269 -1.98 10.23 18.27
CA GLU A 269 -0.87 11.15 18.47
C GLU A 269 -0.02 11.32 17.19
N VAL A 270 0.27 10.23 16.48
CA VAL A 270 0.94 10.27 15.16
C VAL A 270 0.15 11.12 14.18
N LEU A 271 -1.14 10.83 14.02
CA LEU A 271 -2.03 11.51 13.07
C LEU A 271 -2.22 12.99 13.41
N GLU A 272 -2.16 13.37 14.69
CA GLU A 272 -2.25 14.76 15.11
C GLU A 272 -0.92 15.52 14.94
N ARG A 273 0.21 14.86 15.22
CA ARG A 273 1.54 15.50 15.21
C ARG A 273 2.15 15.58 13.82
N PHE A 274 2.09 14.52 13.03
CA PHE A 274 2.78 14.44 11.73
C PHE A 274 2.41 15.58 10.77
N PRO A 275 1.12 16.00 10.66
CA PRO A 275 0.76 17.17 9.86
C PRO A 275 1.35 18.49 10.35
N LYS A 276 1.66 18.60 11.65
CA LYS A 276 2.25 19.79 12.28
C LYS A 276 3.77 19.79 12.22
N LEU A 277 4.40 18.62 12.06
CA LEU A 277 5.85 18.49 11.95
C LEU A 277 6.32 19.03 10.60
N LYS A 278 7.46 19.73 10.64
CA LYS A 278 8.15 20.20 9.44
C LYS A 278 9.34 19.29 9.16
N ASP A 279 9.51 19.00 7.88
CA ASP A 279 10.73 18.39 7.38
C ASP A 279 11.90 19.37 7.58
N PRO A 280 12.94 18.99 8.33
CA PRO A 280 14.05 19.89 8.67
C PRO A 280 14.87 20.31 7.45
N LYS A 281 14.85 19.52 6.36
CA LYS A 281 15.61 19.79 5.13
C LYS A 281 14.90 20.80 4.22
N SER A 282 13.59 20.66 4.04
CA SER A 282 12.80 21.50 3.13
C SER A 282 12.00 22.61 3.81
N GLY A 283 11.76 22.52 5.13
CA GLY A 283 10.89 23.44 5.89
C GLY A 283 9.39 23.27 5.59
N ARG A 284 9.02 22.32 4.73
CA ARG A 284 7.63 21.99 4.36
C ARG A 284 7.03 20.97 5.36
N PRO A 285 5.69 20.80 5.39
CA PRO A 285 5.06 19.77 6.21
C PRO A 285 5.61 18.37 5.92
N LEU A 286 5.87 17.58 6.97
CA LEU A 286 6.40 16.21 6.85
C LEU A 286 5.45 15.30 6.04
N MET A 287 4.15 15.55 6.12
CA MET A 287 3.12 14.83 5.35
C MET A 287 3.29 14.98 3.83
N GLU A 288 3.96 16.04 3.33
CA GLU A 288 4.21 16.23 1.89
C GLU A 288 5.26 15.25 1.31
N ARG A 289 5.81 14.36 2.15
CA ARG A 289 6.66 13.23 1.73
C ARG A 289 6.38 11.91 2.47
N THR A 290 5.26 11.83 3.19
CA THR A 290 4.96 10.68 4.07
C THR A 290 3.66 10.00 3.67
N VAL A 291 3.64 8.66 3.71
CA VAL A 291 2.42 7.84 3.68
C VAL A 291 2.25 7.15 5.02
N LEU A 292 1.04 7.20 5.59
CA LEU A 292 0.73 6.53 6.86
C LEU A 292 -0.18 5.34 6.60
N VAL A 293 0.19 4.17 7.11
CA VAL A 293 -0.66 2.97 7.13
C VAL A 293 -0.98 2.66 8.59
N ALA A 294 -2.23 2.85 8.99
CA ALA A 294 -2.67 2.74 10.37
C ALA A 294 -3.54 1.50 10.54
N ASN A 295 -3.04 0.53 11.28
CA ASN A 295 -3.80 -0.62 11.74
C ASN A 295 -3.72 -0.73 13.26
N THR A 296 -4.73 -0.24 13.96
CA THR A 296 -4.75 -0.20 15.43
C THR A 296 -5.01 -1.57 16.05
N SER A 297 -4.73 -1.72 17.36
CA SER A 297 -4.90 -2.99 18.09
C SER A 297 -6.34 -3.52 18.10
N ASN A 298 -7.34 -2.65 17.98
CA ASN A 298 -8.76 -3.02 17.89
C ASN A 298 -9.24 -3.34 16.46
N MET A 299 -8.40 -3.15 15.44
CA MET A 299 -8.70 -3.62 14.08
C MET A 299 -8.42 -5.14 13.95
N PRO A 300 -9.05 -5.81 12.98
CA PRO A 300 -8.92 -7.25 12.79
C PRO A 300 -7.47 -7.72 12.65
N ILE A 301 -7.19 -8.90 13.21
CA ILE A 301 -5.83 -9.48 13.26
C ILE A 301 -5.25 -9.65 11.86
N ALA A 302 -6.06 -10.11 10.89
CA ALA A 302 -5.59 -10.32 9.52
C ALA A 302 -5.22 -9.02 8.81
N ALA A 303 -5.84 -7.89 9.17
CA ALA A 303 -5.48 -6.58 8.62
C ALA A 303 -4.11 -6.09 9.11
N ARG A 304 -3.60 -6.60 10.25
CA ARG A 304 -2.23 -6.35 10.74
C ARG A 304 -1.18 -6.95 9.81
N GLU A 305 -1.43 -8.16 9.32
CA GLU A 305 -0.53 -8.79 8.35
C GLU A 305 -0.55 -8.03 7.02
N ALA A 306 -1.74 -7.71 6.54
CA ALA A 306 -1.93 -6.95 5.30
C ALA A 306 -1.26 -5.57 5.35
N SER A 307 -1.28 -4.86 6.49
CA SER A 307 -0.72 -3.51 6.60
C SER A 307 0.79 -3.45 6.31
N ILE A 308 1.54 -4.46 6.75
CA ILE A 308 2.98 -4.57 6.48
C ILE A 308 3.24 -4.76 4.99
N TYR A 309 2.54 -5.69 4.34
CA TYR A 309 2.68 -5.93 2.89
C TYR A 309 2.22 -4.74 2.05
N THR A 310 1.14 -4.07 2.46
CA THR A 310 0.64 -2.84 1.82
C THR A 310 1.71 -1.75 1.85
N GLY A 311 2.28 -1.46 3.03
CA GLY A 311 3.30 -0.41 3.16
C GLY A 311 4.62 -0.77 2.47
N ILE A 312 5.06 -2.04 2.51
CA ILE A 312 6.26 -2.46 1.79
C ILE A 312 6.08 -2.30 0.27
N THR A 313 4.91 -2.63 -0.25
CA THR A 313 4.61 -2.51 -1.69
C THR A 313 4.61 -1.06 -2.16
N MET A 314 4.05 -0.15 -1.37
CA MET A 314 4.15 1.29 -1.63
C MET A 314 5.61 1.76 -1.59
N GLY A 315 6.42 1.23 -0.66
CA GLY A 315 7.82 1.58 -0.55
C GLY A 315 8.65 1.12 -1.73
N GLU A 316 8.43 -0.11 -2.17
CA GLU A 316 9.04 -0.62 -3.39
C GLU A 316 8.60 0.18 -4.62
N TYR A 317 7.36 0.66 -4.67
CA TYR A 317 6.89 1.48 -5.77
C TYR A 317 7.64 2.82 -5.87
N PHE A 318 7.83 3.54 -4.77
CA PHE A 318 8.62 4.76 -4.77
C PHE A 318 10.12 4.49 -4.99
N ARG A 319 10.64 3.37 -4.50
CA ARG A 319 12.01 2.90 -4.81
C ARG A 319 12.22 2.74 -6.31
N ASP A 320 11.26 2.14 -7.02
CA ASP A 320 11.35 1.93 -8.47
C ASP A 320 11.40 3.25 -9.26
N MET A 321 10.92 4.35 -8.69
CA MET A 321 11.06 5.70 -9.26
C MET A 321 12.48 6.31 -9.05
N GLY A 322 13.35 5.61 -8.33
CA GLY A 322 14.68 6.07 -7.94
C GLY A 322 14.69 6.95 -6.69
N TYR A 323 13.67 6.86 -5.84
CA TYR A 323 13.64 7.56 -4.56
C TYR A 323 14.22 6.70 -3.43
N ASP A 324 15.00 7.34 -2.55
CA ASP A 324 15.34 6.76 -1.25
C ASP A 324 14.11 6.75 -0.35
N VAL A 325 13.66 5.55 0.05
CA VAL A 325 12.46 5.37 0.89
C VAL A 325 12.86 4.86 2.26
N ALA A 326 12.42 5.54 3.32
CA ALA A 326 12.48 5.03 4.69
C ALA A 326 11.14 4.39 5.05
N LEU A 327 11.16 3.12 5.45
CA LEU A 327 9.99 2.42 5.96
C LEU A 327 10.16 2.15 7.45
N MET A 328 9.22 2.61 8.25
CA MET A 328 9.13 2.35 9.69
C MET A 328 7.92 1.46 9.95
N ALA A 329 8.14 0.32 10.62
CA ALA A 329 7.07 -0.59 11.03
C ALA A 329 7.01 -0.67 12.55
N ASP A 330 5.95 -0.14 13.15
CA ASP A 330 5.70 -0.14 14.59
C ASP A 330 4.36 -0.81 14.87
N SER A 331 4.24 -2.04 15.38
CA SER A 331 5.29 -2.95 15.82
C SER A 331 5.32 -4.24 15.00
N THR A 332 6.52 -4.67 14.61
CA THR A 332 6.72 -5.97 13.95
C THR A 332 6.44 -7.17 14.89
N SER A 333 6.47 -6.96 16.21
CA SER A 333 6.08 -8.01 17.17
C SER A 333 4.58 -8.30 17.12
N ARG A 334 3.73 -7.28 16.93
CA ARG A 334 2.27 -7.45 16.77
C ARG A 334 1.90 -8.09 15.44
N TRP A 335 2.73 -7.89 14.42
CA TRP A 335 2.63 -8.65 13.18
C TRP A 335 2.96 -10.13 13.41
N ALA A 336 4.05 -10.44 14.13
CA ALA A 336 4.41 -11.83 14.43
C ALA A 336 3.36 -12.56 15.29
N GLU A 337 2.70 -11.87 16.22
CA GLU A 337 1.56 -12.42 16.98
C GLU A 337 0.30 -12.68 16.13
N ALA A 338 0.20 -12.05 14.95
CA ALA A 338 -0.95 -12.19 14.07
C ALA A 338 -0.82 -13.37 13.09
N LEU A 339 0.39 -13.89 12.89
CA LEU A 339 0.70 -15.05 12.03
C LEU A 339 0.40 -16.37 12.75
#